data_AF-A8RF62-F1
#
_entry.id   AF-A8RF62-F1
#
_cell.length_a   1.000
_cell.length_b   1.000
_cell.length_c   1.000
_cell.angle_alpha   90.00
_cell.angle_beta   90.00
_cell.angle_gamma   90.00
#
_symmetry.space_group_name_H-M   'P 1'
#
loop_
_entity.id
_entity.type
_entity.pdbx_description
1 polymer ?
#
loop_
_entity_poly.entity_id
_entity_poly.type
_entity_poly.pdbx_seq_one_letter_code
_entity_poly.pdbx_strand_id
1 'polypeptide(L)'
;MAIYDILCQKKDCRKQQEGVCDFNGYLEDYVANLDRDDEAHDVLSALSAIDPSLKVIVGLGLNINKEAIANQIIHYKDSFKLPDGMIRCPYIIYGKSDDEQRAIIVTLGDRAQYIIAKALYFVMSEPDNEYEGTRNEMIAFAANEEHLETLIESTRAFFMEHKKAGSLQRRLDMLMFESYDEMYEEAKRIADEQSEQMGELLAQAEDKALCINQLIVKWFLMKKFSYVQYMMDKNNLNVIHGGNVKRQRQVAKEKADNISFVSFTQLWKIIRQNAWR
;
A
#
# COMPACT_ATOMS: atom_id res chain seq x y z
N MET A 1 -4.29 20.41 -1.69
CA MET A 1 -4.47 20.49 -0.22
C MET A 1 -3.36 19.68 0.42
N ALA A 2 -2.94 20.02 1.63
CA ALA A 2 -1.89 19.27 2.33
C ALA A 2 -2.46 17.98 2.94
N ILE A 3 -1.59 16.99 3.18
CA ILE A 3 -2.02 15.62 3.51
C ILE A 3 -2.90 15.52 4.76
N TYR A 4 -2.58 16.24 5.84
CA TYR A 4 -3.34 16.16 7.09
C TYR A 4 -4.74 16.75 6.92
N ASP A 5 -4.89 17.83 6.16
CA ASP A 5 -6.19 18.44 5.88
C ASP A 5 -7.08 17.50 5.04
N ILE A 6 -6.50 16.80 4.05
CA ILE A 6 -7.22 15.80 3.24
C ILE A 6 -7.69 14.63 4.14
N LEU A 7 -6.78 14.08 4.94
CA LEU A 7 -7.06 12.92 5.80
C LEU A 7 -8.07 13.27 6.91
N CYS A 8 -8.01 14.46 7.50
CA CYS A 8 -9.00 14.90 8.51
C CYS A 8 -10.43 14.96 7.98
N GLN A 9 -10.63 15.16 6.68
CA GLN A 9 -11.95 15.24 6.06
C GLN A 9 -12.54 13.86 5.75
N LYS A 10 -11.77 12.77 5.87
CA LYS A 10 -12.24 11.41 5.61
C LYS A 10 -13.22 10.98 6.70
N LYS A 11 -14.40 10.55 6.27
CA LYS A 11 -15.45 10.08 7.17
C LYS A 11 -15.25 8.61 7.45
N ASP A 12 -15.40 8.24 8.72
CA ASP A 12 -15.40 6.85 9.15
C ASP A 12 -16.83 6.27 9.24
N CYS A 13 -16.93 4.96 9.10
CA CYS A 13 -18.18 4.20 9.07
C CYS A 13 -18.99 4.29 10.38
N ARG A 14 -18.37 4.68 11.50
CA ARG A 14 -19.06 4.82 12.79
C ARG A 14 -19.98 6.05 12.81
N LYS A 15 -19.60 7.09 12.06
CA LYS A 15 -20.35 8.35 12.00
C LYS A 15 -21.43 8.36 10.93
N GLN A 16 -21.27 7.63 9.82
CA GLN A 16 -22.20 7.57 8.69
C GLN A 16 -22.12 6.20 7.98
N GLN A 17 -23.25 5.69 7.45
CA GLN A 17 -23.29 4.43 6.69
C GLN A 17 -22.45 4.45 5.39
N GLU A 18 -22.00 5.63 4.94
CA GLU A 18 -21.18 5.83 3.72
C GLU A 18 -19.72 6.23 4.06
N GLY A 19 -19.18 5.77 5.20
CA GLY A 19 -17.78 6.00 5.55
C GLY A 19 -16.81 5.39 4.53
N VAL A 20 -15.67 6.05 4.30
CA VAL A 20 -14.61 5.56 3.41
C VAL A 20 -13.46 4.87 4.16
N CYS A 21 -13.57 4.82 5.49
CA CYS A 21 -12.60 4.17 6.39
C CYS A 21 -13.31 3.65 7.64
N ASP A 22 -12.66 2.75 8.38
CA ASP A 22 -13.25 2.10 9.56
C ASP A 22 -13.14 3.01 10.80
N PHE A 23 -12.03 3.73 10.92
CA PHE A 23 -11.78 4.70 11.98
C PHE A 23 -11.00 5.89 11.45
N ASN A 24 -11.34 7.11 11.90
CA ASN A 24 -10.51 8.30 11.74
C ASN A 24 -10.56 9.16 13.01
N GLY A 25 -9.42 9.32 13.68
CA GLY A 25 -9.35 10.01 14.97
C GLY A 25 -7.95 10.00 15.56
N TYR A 26 -7.83 10.34 16.86
CA TYR A 26 -6.56 10.25 17.57
C TYR A 26 -6.07 8.81 17.64
N LEU A 27 -4.76 8.63 17.51
CA LEU A 27 -4.13 7.31 17.57
C LEU A 27 -4.30 6.67 18.95
N GLU A 28 -4.15 7.47 20.02
CA GLU A 28 -4.33 7.02 21.40
C GLU A 28 -5.75 6.45 21.63
N ASP A 29 -6.78 7.14 21.12
CA ASP A 29 -8.17 6.68 21.23
C ASP A 29 -8.39 5.34 20.52
N TYR A 30 -7.74 5.12 19.36
CA TYR A 30 -7.84 3.85 18.65
C TYR A 30 -7.16 2.73 19.44
N VAL A 31 -5.92 2.97 19.89
CA VAL A 31 -5.13 2.01 20.67
C VAL A 31 -5.83 1.60 21.96
N ALA A 32 -6.44 2.56 22.67
CA ALA A 32 -7.16 2.27 23.91
C ALA A 32 -8.35 1.32 23.75
N ASN A 33 -8.87 1.17 22.52
CA ASN A 33 -9.98 0.27 22.20
C ASN A 33 -9.53 -0.98 21.43
N LEU A 34 -8.23 -1.14 21.12
CA LEU A 34 -7.70 -2.36 20.53
C LEU A 34 -7.59 -3.46 21.58
N ASP A 35 -7.87 -4.69 21.17
CA ASP A 35 -7.55 -5.86 21.97
C ASP A 35 -6.03 -5.97 22.15
N ARG A 36 -5.57 -6.35 23.35
CA ARG A 36 -4.12 -6.48 23.62
C ARG A 36 -3.45 -7.59 22.80
N ASP A 37 -4.23 -8.58 22.38
CA ASP A 37 -3.77 -9.68 21.54
C ASP A 37 -3.84 -9.34 20.03
N ASP A 38 -4.28 -8.13 19.68
CA ASP A 38 -4.27 -7.64 18.29
C ASP A 38 -2.82 -7.40 17.83
N GLU A 39 -2.46 -7.92 16.65
CA GLU A 39 -1.12 -7.77 16.07
C GLU A 39 -0.67 -6.31 15.88
N ALA A 40 -1.63 -5.38 15.76
CA ALA A 40 -1.37 -3.96 15.61
C ALA A 40 -1.09 -3.28 16.95
N HIS A 41 -1.52 -3.86 18.08
CA HIS A 41 -1.56 -3.19 19.37
C HIS A 41 -0.17 -2.65 19.75
N ASP A 42 0.87 -3.47 19.68
CA ASP A 42 2.22 -3.06 20.12
C ASP A 42 2.83 -2.00 19.19
N VAL A 43 2.66 -2.17 17.88
CA VAL A 43 3.15 -1.21 16.88
C VAL A 43 2.48 0.15 17.07
N LEU A 44 1.15 0.17 17.14
CA LEU A 44 0.37 1.41 17.24
C LEU A 44 0.52 2.07 18.62
N SER A 45 0.65 1.28 19.69
CA SER A 45 0.96 1.80 21.04
C SER A 45 2.30 2.52 21.07
N ALA A 46 3.34 1.91 20.47
CA ALA A 46 4.67 2.51 20.41
C ALA A 46 4.67 3.84 19.63
N LEU A 47 3.90 3.90 18.53
CA LEU A 47 3.72 5.14 17.78
C LEU A 47 2.94 6.20 18.56
N SER A 48 1.87 5.81 19.26
CA SER A 48 1.06 6.72 20.08
C SER A 48 1.88 7.37 21.19
N ALA A 49 2.89 6.67 21.73
CA ALA A 49 3.78 7.18 22.76
C ALA A 49 4.79 8.24 22.25
N ILE A 50 4.93 8.40 20.92
CA ILE A 50 5.86 9.39 20.33
C ILE A 50 5.29 10.80 20.45
N ASP A 51 4.02 10.97 20.09
CA ASP A 51 3.30 12.25 20.16
C ASP A 51 1.78 11.99 20.26
N PRO A 52 1.12 12.47 21.34
CA PRO A 52 -0.31 12.29 21.54
C PRO A 52 -1.17 13.04 20.49
N SER A 53 -0.60 13.97 19.73
CA SER A 53 -1.30 14.69 18.67
C SER A 53 -1.51 13.83 17.40
N LEU A 54 -0.79 12.71 17.27
CA LEU A 54 -0.90 11.83 16.12
C LEU A 54 -2.29 11.24 15.99
N LYS A 55 -2.71 11.13 14.73
CA LYS A 55 -3.99 10.56 14.33
C LYS A 55 -3.76 9.33 13.48
N VAL A 56 -4.81 8.52 13.37
CA VAL A 56 -4.82 7.32 12.53
C VAL A 56 -6.08 7.26 11.69
N ILE A 57 -5.91 6.91 10.42
CA ILE A 57 -6.98 6.33 9.60
C ILE A 57 -6.75 4.83 9.51
N VAL A 58 -7.82 4.07 9.78
CA VAL A 58 -7.83 2.61 9.70
C VAL A 58 -8.68 2.17 8.54
N GLY A 59 -8.14 1.29 7.69
CA GLY A 59 -8.85 0.72 6.55
C GLY A 59 -9.31 1.79 5.58
N LEU A 60 -8.44 2.70 5.11
CA LEU A 60 -8.85 3.67 4.11
C LEU A 60 -9.15 2.96 2.78
N GLY A 61 -10.37 3.10 2.27
CA GLY A 61 -10.75 2.68 0.93
C GLY A 61 -10.11 3.60 -0.12
N LEU A 62 -9.31 3.01 -1.00
CA LEU A 62 -8.66 3.67 -2.12
C LEU A 62 -9.28 3.20 -3.44
N ASN A 63 -9.30 4.12 -4.40
CA ASN A 63 -9.77 3.85 -5.75
C ASN A 63 -8.59 3.72 -6.70
N ILE A 64 -8.81 2.97 -7.78
CA ILE A 64 -7.85 2.81 -8.85
C ILE A 64 -8.04 3.94 -9.86
N ASN A 65 -6.98 4.65 -10.21
CA ASN A 65 -7.03 5.53 -11.38
C ASN A 65 -7.20 4.70 -12.66
N LYS A 66 -8.43 4.71 -13.17
CA LYS A 66 -8.82 4.00 -14.39
C LYS A 66 -8.09 4.52 -15.63
N GLU A 67 -7.71 5.79 -15.68
CA GLU A 67 -6.98 6.38 -16.80
C GLU A 67 -5.55 5.85 -16.89
N ALA A 68 -4.87 5.66 -15.75
CA ALA A 68 -3.53 5.07 -15.71
C ALA A 68 -3.52 3.67 -16.35
N ILE A 69 -4.55 2.87 -16.11
CA ILE A 69 -4.69 1.53 -16.69
C ILE A 69 -5.12 1.60 -18.16
N ALA A 70 -6.04 2.50 -18.51
CA ALA A 70 -6.52 2.69 -19.88
C ALA A 70 -5.41 3.15 -20.83
N ASN A 71 -4.47 3.96 -20.34
CA ASN A 71 -3.27 4.39 -21.05
C ASN A 71 -2.20 3.28 -21.21
N GLN A 72 -2.55 2.02 -20.91
CA GLN A 72 -1.68 0.85 -20.99
C GLN A 72 -0.37 1.02 -20.20
N ILE A 73 -0.41 1.77 -19.10
CA ILE A 73 0.74 1.92 -18.21
C ILE A 73 0.88 0.63 -17.39
N ILE A 74 -0.22 0.15 -16.83
CA ILE A 74 -0.32 -1.11 -16.09
C ILE A 74 -1.34 -1.99 -16.80
N HIS A 75 -0.89 -3.09 -17.42
CA HIS A 75 -1.77 -3.90 -18.24
C HIS A 75 -2.54 -4.93 -17.39
N TYR A 76 -3.58 -4.47 -16.68
CA TYR A 76 -4.42 -5.35 -15.88
C TYR A 76 -5.89 -4.92 -15.80
N LYS A 77 -6.65 -5.27 -16.84
CA LYS A 77 -8.04 -4.80 -17.02
C LYS A 77 -9.04 -5.32 -15.99
N ASP A 78 -8.74 -6.42 -15.30
CA ASP A 78 -9.67 -6.96 -14.32
C ASP A 78 -9.82 -6.06 -13.09
N SER A 79 -8.84 -5.20 -12.83
CA SER A 79 -8.94 -4.15 -11.81
C SER A 79 -10.08 -3.15 -12.06
N PHE A 80 -10.53 -2.96 -13.31
CA PHE A 80 -11.69 -2.11 -13.63
C PHE A 80 -13.02 -2.64 -13.10
N LYS A 81 -13.06 -3.94 -12.75
CA LYS A 81 -14.24 -4.62 -12.21
C LYS A 81 -14.35 -4.47 -10.70
N LEU A 82 -13.30 -3.94 -10.05
CA LEU A 82 -13.31 -3.74 -8.61
C LEU A 82 -14.31 -2.63 -8.25
N PRO A 83 -15.14 -2.85 -7.22
CA PRO A 83 -15.92 -1.78 -6.60
C PRO A 83 -15.02 -0.66 -6.06
N ASP A 84 -15.59 0.52 -5.90
CA ASP A 84 -14.89 1.65 -5.27
C ASP A 84 -14.53 1.32 -3.81
N GLY A 85 -13.38 1.80 -3.35
CA GLY A 85 -12.86 1.58 -2.00
C GLY A 85 -12.35 0.16 -1.71
N MET A 86 -12.29 -0.71 -2.72
CA MET A 86 -11.89 -2.11 -2.55
C MET A 86 -10.41 -2.29 -2.22
N ILE A 87 -9.54 -1.35 -2.61
CA ILE A 87 -8.16 -1.32 -2.10
C ILE A 87 -8.21 -0.75 -0.68
N ARG A 88 -7.79 -1.52 0.31
CA ARG A 88 -7.80 -1.08 1.72
C ARG A 88 -6.37 -0.78 2.17
N CYS A 89 -6.11 0.48 2.52
CA CYS A 89 -4.89 0.86 3.22
C CYS A 89 -5.09 0.65 4.72
N PRO A 90 -4.32 -0.26 5.37
CA PRO A 90 -4.63 -0.71 6.72
C PRO A 90 -4.48 0.41 7.75
N TYR A 91 -3.33 1.08 7.77
CA TYR A 91 -3.08 2.19 8.70
C TYR A 91 -2.39 3.35 7.99
N ILE A 92 -2.91 4.55 8.24
CA ILE A 92 -2.24 5.81 7.89
C ILE A 92 -2.10 6.61 9.17
N ILE A 93 -0.87 6.73 9.67
CA ILE A 93 -0.53 7.53 10.83
C ILE A 93 -0.19 8.92 10.33
N TYR A 94 -0.90 9.93 10.79
CA TYR A 94 -0.75 11.28 10.25
C TYR A 94 -0.83 12.32 11.36
N GLY A 95 -0.19 13.45 11.10
CA GLY A 95 -0.01 14.49 12.10
C GLY A 95 0.44 15.79 11.48
N LYS A 96 0.44 16.82 12.32
CA LYS A 96 0.92 18.14 11.97
C LYS A 96 1.93 18.57 13.03
N SER A 97 3.12 18.93 12.60
CA SER A 97 4.16 19.53 13.44
C SER A 97 4.56 20.86 12.82
N ASP A 98 4.44 21.94 13.59
CA ASP A 98 4.61 23.32 13.12
C ASP A 98 3.73 23.63 11.88
N ASP A 99 4.36 23.87 10.74
CA ASP A 99 3.73 24.16 9.44
C ASP A 99 3.74 22.95 8.48
N GLU A 100 4.27 21.80 8.92
CA GLU A 100 4.37 20.61 8.09
C GLU A 100 3.29 19.59 8.43
N GLN A 101 2.68 19.05 7.38
CA GLN A 101 1.70 17.97 7.47
C GLN A 101 2.35 16.72 6.90
N ARG A 102 2.28 15.62 7.64
CA ARG A 102 3.02 14.40 7.31
C ARG A 102 2.15 13.17 7.57
N ALA A 103 2.39 12.10 6.81
CA ALA A 103 1.73 10.83 7.00
C ALA A 103 2.65 9.62 6.73
N ILE A 104 2.39 8.51 7.41
CA ILE A 104 3.09 7.24 7.29
C ILE A 104 2.05 6.17 6.99
N ILE A 105 2.18 5.50 5.84
CA ILE A 105 1.45 4.27 5.56
C ILE A 105 2.15 3.14 6.32
N VAL A 106 1.42 2.47 7.19
CA VAL A 106 1.93 1.35 8.00
C VAL A 106 1.16 0.09 7.65
N THR A 107 1.89 -0.95 7.28
CA THR A 107 1.39 -2.33 7.20
C THR A 107 2.06 -3.16 8.30
N LEU A 108 1.49 -4.32 8.64
CA LEU A 108 2.02 -5.20 9.67
C LEU A 108 2.62 -6.44 9.03
N GLY A 109 3.85 -6.78 9.42
CA GLY A 109 4.59 -7.95 8.94
C GLY A 109 5.97 -7.60 8.41
N ASP A 110 6.46 -8.43 7.48
CA ASP A 110 7.84 -8.46 7.04
C ASP A 110 8.07 -7.71 5.70
N ARG A 111 9.10 -8.14 4.97
CA ARG A 111 9.45 -7.66 3.63
C ARG A 111 8.28 -7.71 2.64
N ALA A 112 7.42 -8.74 2.69
CA ALA A 112 6.29 -8.83 1.77
C ALA A 112 5.29 -7.70 2.01
N GLN A 113 5.05 -7.37 3.28
CA GLN A 113 4.16 -6.29 3.69
C GLN A 113 4.76 -4.93 3.38
N TYR A 114 6.09 -4.80 3.40
CA TYR A 114 6.77 -3.60 2.94
C TYR A 114 6.49 -3.30 1.46
N ILE A 115 6.51 -4.33 0.60
CA ILE A 115 6.14 -4.19 -0.81
C ILE A 115 4.69 -3.71 -0.95
N ILE A 116 3.77 -4.24 -0.14
CA ILE A 116 2.36 -3.82 -0.12
C ILE A 116 2.23 -2.35 0.33
N ALA A 117 2.92 -1.93 1.40
CA ALA A 117 2.92 -0.55 1.86
C ALA A 117 3.39 0.42 0.75
N LYS A 118 4.45 0.06 0.03
CA LYS A 118 4.96 0.82 -1.11
C LYS A 118 3.96 0.86 -2.27
N ALA A 119 3.29 -0.27 -2.56
CA ALA A 119 2.24 -0.32 -3.58
C ALA A 119 1.08 0.62 -3.25
N LEU A 120 0.63 0.63 -1.99
CA LEU A 120 -0.42 1.53 -1.49
C LEU A 120 0.00 3.00 -1.61
N TYR A 121 1.25 3.32 -1.23
CA TYR A 121 1.81 4.66 -1.46
C TYR A 121 1.74 5.07 -2.93
N PHE A 122 2.07 4.18 -3.87
CA PHE A 122 1.99 4.47 -5.29
C PHE A 122 0.57 4.60 -5.83
N VAL A 123 -0.41 3.94 -5.20
CA VAL A 123 -1.83 4.16 -5.51
C VAL A 123 -2.25 5.53 -5.01
N MET A 124 -1.91 5.92 -3.79
CA MET A 124 -2.27 7.22 -3.24
C MET A 124 -1.61 8.37 -4.00
N SER A 125 -0.32 8.26 -4.31
CA SER A 125 0.45 9.34 -4.93
C SER A 125 0.40 9.34 -6.47
N GLU A 126 -0.54 8.63 -7.09
CA GLU A 126 -0.65 8.60 -8.55
C GLU A 126 -1.27 9.90 -9.11
N PRO A 127 -1.01 10.24 -10.38
CA PRO A 127 -1.68 11.36 -11.02
C PRO A 127 -3.20 11.27 -10.93
N ASP A 128 -3.87 12.42 -10.81
CA ASP A 128 -5.31 12.59 -10.71
C ASP A 128 -5.95 11.94 -9.47
N ASN A 129 -5.14 11.40 -8.56
CA ASN A 129 -5.57 11.00 -7.24
C ASN A 129 -5.65 12.21 -6.32
N GLU A 130 -6.60 12.23 -5.39
CA GLU A 130 -6.75 13.31 -4.42
C GLU A 130 -5.50 13.54 -3.54
N TYR A 131 -4.63 12.52 -3.40
CA TYR A 131 -3.36 12.63 -2.68
C TYR A 131 -2.15 12.90 -3.58
N GLU A 132 -2.30 13.10 -4.90
CA GLU A 132 -1.17 13.27 -5.85
C GLU A 132 -0.16 14.31 -5.36
N GLY A 133 -0.65 15.48 -4.93
CA GLY A 133 0.15 16.61 -4.48
C GLY A 133 0.92 16.38 -3.18
N THR A 134 0.65 15.29 -2.46
CA THR A 134 1.16 15.02 -1.11
C THR A 134 2.32 14.04 -1.07
N ARG A 135 2.84 13.65 -2.25
CA ARG A 135 3.87 12.62 -2.38
C ARG A 135 5.12 12.84 -1.51
N ASN A 136 5.50 14.09 -1.28
CA ASN A 136 6.67 14.46 -0.46
C ASN A 136 6.37 14.56 1.04
N GLU A 137 5.11 14.37 1.43
CA GLU A 137 4.61 14.41 2.80
C GLU A 137 4.28 13.01 3.34
N MET A 138 4.50 11.98 2.52
CA MET A 138 4.21 10.60 2.85
C MET A 138 5.43 9.69 2.75
N ILE A 139 5.52 8.74 3.68
CA ILE A 139 6.40 7.58 3.60
C ILE A 139 5.58 6.29 3.82
N ALA A 140 6.15 5.15 3.46
CA ALA A 140 5.55 3.83 3.65
C ALA A 140 6.52 2.89 4.35
N PHE A 141 6.00 2.09 5.28
CA PHE A 141 6.76 1.10 6.04
C PHE A 141 5.91 -0.13 6.38
N ALA A 142 6.58 -1.24 6.66
CA ALA A 142 5.99 -2.40 7.28
C ALA A 142 6.68 -2.65 8.61
N ALA A 143 5.89 -2.86 9.65
CA ALA A 143 6.40 -3.09 10.98
C ALA A 143 5.99 -4.46 11.50
N ASN A 144 6.94 -5.09 12.16
CA ASN A 144 6.80 -6.23 13.03
C ASN A 144 7.68 -5.96 14.27
N GLU A 145 7.77 -6.92 15.17
CA GLU A 145 8.60 -6.80 16.38
C GLU A 145 10.06 -6.45 16.07
N GLU A 146 10.64 -7.06 15.03
CA GLU A 146 12.03 -6.85 14.61
C GLU A 146 12.30 -5.42 14.12
N HIS A 147 11.37 -4.83 13.36
CA HIS A 147 11.55 -3.51 12.74
C HIS A 147 10.87 -2.36 13.51
N LEU A 148 10.31 -2.64 14.69
CA LEU A 148 9.56 -1.65 15.47
C LEU A 148 10.42 -0.43 15.84
N GLU A 149 11.65 -0.65 16.30
CA GLU A 149 12.57 0.44 16.66
C GLU A 149 12.87 1.33 15.44
N THR A 150 13.09 0.71 14.27
CA THR A 150 13.30 1.44 13.01
C THR A 150 12.09 2.31 12.64
N LEU A 151 10.87 1.82 12.85
CA LEU A 151 9.65 2.59 12.64
C LEU A 151 9.54 3.75 13.63
N ILE A 152 9.83 3.53 14.92
CA ILE A 152 9.80 4.59 15.95
C ILE A 152 10.79 5.70 15.60
N GLU A 153 12.05 5.33 15.31
CA GLU A 153 13.09 6.27 14.91
C GLU A 153 12.69 7.05 13.65
N SER A 154 12.17 6.34 12.65
CA SER A 154 11.72 6.96 11.40
C SER A 154 10.57 7.94 11.65
N THR A 155 9.64 7.59 12.54
CA THR A 155 8.51 8.44 12.89
C THR A 155 8.98 9.69 13.62
N ARG A 156 9.90 9.58 14.58
CA ARG A 156 10.52 10.75 15.24
C ARG A 156 11.26 11.62 14.23
N ALA A 157 12.12 11.02 13.41
CA ALA A 157 12.87 11.73 12.38
C ALA A 157 11.93 12.43 11.37
N PHE A 158 10.80 11.81 11.06
CA PHE A 158 9.83 12.36 10.14
C PHE A 158 9.00 13.48 10.79
N PHE A 159 8.32 13.25 11.90
CA PHE A 159 7.41 14.26 12.46
C PHE A 159 8.12 15.34 13.29
N MET A 160 9.22 15.01 13.98
CA MET A 160 9.85 15.88 14.98
C MET A 160 11.16 16.51 14.49
N GLU A 161 11.93 15.80 13.67
CA GLU A 161 13.20 16.32 13.12
C GLU A 161 13.07 16.84 11.68
N HIS A 162 11.85 16.85 11.14
CA HIS A 162 11.51 17.39 9.83
C HIS A 162 12.33 16.78 8.67
N LYS A 163 12.79 15.52 8.77
CA LYS A 163 13.57 14.88 7.68
C LYS A 163 12.73 14.73 6.41
N LYS A 164 13.32 15.01 5.24
CA LYS A 164 12.61 14.89 3.95
C LYS A 164 12.16 13.45 3.69
N ALA A 165 10.89 13.27 3.28
CA ALA A 165 10.30 11.96 2.98
C ALA A 165 11.16 11.11 2.05
N GLY A 166 11.61 11.66 0.92
CA GLY A 166 12.43 10.93 -0.05
C GLY A 166 13.81 10.50 0.46
N SER A 167 14.37 11.17 1.48
CA SER A 167 15.61 10.72 2.12
C SER A 167 15.35 9.58 3.08
N LEU A 168 14.30 9.71 3.90
CA LEU A 168 13.92 8.70 4.87
C LEU A 168 13.43 7.42 4.18
N GLN A 169 12.58 7.54 3.15
CA GLN A 169 12.11 6.40 2.37
C GLN A 169 13.26 5.62 1.72
N ARG A 170 14.29 6.29 1.20
CA ARG A 170 15.46 5.60 0.64
C ARG A 170 16.25 4.85 1.71
N ARG A 171 16.38 5.41 2.91
CA ARG A 171 16.98 4.70 4.05
C ARG A 171 16.19 3.44 4.38
N LEU A 172 14.86 3.55 4.46
CA LEU A 172 13.99 2.41 4.74
C LEU A 172 14.07 1.35 3.63
N ASP A 173 14.09 1.78 2.36
CA ASP A 173 14.26 0.87 1.22
C ASP A 173 15.58 0.08 1.34
N MET A 174 16.70 0.73 1.72
CA MET A 174 18.01 0.08 1.90
C MET A 174 18.11 -0.81 3.15
N LEU A 175 17.29 -0.59 4.17
CA LEU A 175 17.23 -1.47 5.34
C LEU A 175 16.49 -2.76 5.01
N MET A 176 15.43 -2.64 4.20
CA MET A 176 14.58 -3.78 3.88
C MET A 176 15.11 -4.59 2.70
N PHE A 177 15.80 -3.97 1.74
CA PHE A 177 16.27 -4.60 0.51
C PHE A 177 17.62 -4.03 0.04
N GLU A 178 18.47 -4.89 -0.51
CA GLU A 178 19.78 -4.53 -1.07
C GLU A 178 19.64 -3.91 -2.46
N SER A 179 18.60 -4.26 -3.21
CA SER A 179 18.41 -3.82 -4.58
C SER A 179 16.96 -3.77 -5.02
N TYR A 180 16.70 -3.07 -6.12
CA TYR A 180 15.42 -3.11 -6.81
C TYR A 180 15.04 -4.54 -7.24
N ASP A 181 16.00 -5.32 -7.76
CA ASP A 181 15.69 -6.65 -8.28
C ASP A 181 15.23 -7.58 -7.15
N GLU A 182 15.79 -7.45 -5.95
CA GLU A 182 15.30 -8.16 -4.76
C GLU A 182 13.86 -7.77 -4.41
N MET A 183 13.53 -6.47 -4.42
CA MET A 183 12.15 -6.02 -4.21
C MET A 183 11.18 -6.56 -5.28
N TYR A 184 11.65 -6.65 -6.53
CA TYR A 184 10.86 -7.16 -7.64
C TYR A 184 10.60 -8.66 -7.53
N GLU A 185 11.61 -9.46 -7.18
CA GLU A 185 11.44 -10.90 -6.95
C GLU A 185 10.51 -11.15 -5.75
N GLU A 186 10.57 -10.32 -4.71
CA GLU A 186 9.62 -10.40 -3.60
C GLU A 186 8.18 -10.09 -4.04
N ALA A 187 7.97 -9.05 -4.84
CA ALA A 187 6.65 -8.74 -5.41
C ALA A 187 6.11 -9.88 -6.28
N LYS A 188 6.99 -10.56 -7.01
CA LYS A 188 6.64 -11.72 -7.83
C LYS A 188 6.29 -12.93 -6.97
N ARG A 189 7.09 -13.22 -5.94
CA ARG A 189 6.82 -14.29 -4.95
C ARG A 189 5.43 -14.12 -4.32
N ILE A 190 5.07 -12.90 -3.91
CA ILE A 190 3.75 -12.59 -3.35
C ILE A 190 2.62 -12.96 -4.33
N ALA A 191 2.78 -12.66 -5.62
CA ALA A 191 1.79 -12.95 -6.65
C ALA A 191 1.70 -14.45 -6.99
N ASP A 192 2.84 -15.14 -7.01
CA ASP A 192 2.93 -16.58 -7.25
C ASP A 192 2.31 -17.38 -6.10
N GLU A 193 2.68 -17.08 -4.85
CA GLU A 193 2.10 -17.72 -3.65
C GLU A 193 0.59 -17.52 -3.57
N GLN A 194 0.11 -16.32 -3.90
CA GLN A 194 -1.32 -16.08 -3.99
C GLN A 194 -1.99 -16.97 -5.04
N SER A 195 -1.35 -17.18 -6.18
CA SER A 195 -1.88 -18.03 -7.25
C SER A 195 -1.92 -19.51 -6.85
N GLU A 196 -0.96 -19.96 -6.04
CA GLU A 196 -0.92 -21.31 -5.47
C GLU A 196 -2.01 -21.52 -4.42
N GLN A 197 -2.20 -20.55 -3.53
CA GLN A 197 -3.15 -20.63 -2.42
C GLN A 197 -4.59 -20.25 -2.80
N MET A 198 -4.82 -19.66 -3.97
CA MET A 198 -6.14 -19.13 -4.35
C MET A 198 -7.26 -20.17 -4.27
N GLY A 199 -6.96 -21.45 -4.57
CA GLY A 199 -7.97 -22.51 -4.56
C GLY A 199 -8.53 -22.76 -3.17
N GLU A 200 -7.65 -22.79 -2.16
CA GLU A 200 -8.00 -22.96 -0.76
C GLU A 200 -8.69 -21.72 -0.21
N LEU A 201 -8.16 -20.52 -0.50
CA LEU A 201 -8.77 -19.24 -0.13
C LEU A 201 -10.19 -19.12 -0.66
N LEU A 202 -10.40 -19.43 -1.95
CA LEU A 202 -11.72 -19.42 -2.58
C LEU A 202 -12.63 -20.50 -2.02
N ALA A 203 -12.12 -21.66 -1.59
CA ALA A 203 -12.94 -22.71 -0.99
C ALA A 203 -13.43 -22.31 0.40
N GLN A 204 -12.56 -21.71 1.21
CA GLN A 204 -12.83 -21.34 2.60
C GLN A 204 -13.59 -20.02 2.76
N ALA A 205 -13.54 -19.12 1.77
CA ALA A 205 -14.19 -17.81 1.87
C ALA A 205 -15.72 -17.91 2.04
N GLU A 206 -16.29 -17.23 3.03
CA GLU A 206 -17.74 -17.10 3.17
C GLU A 206 -18.32 -16.26 2.02
N ASP A 207 -17.70 -15.09 1.78
CA ASP A 207 -18.01 -14.24 0.63
C ASP A 207 -17.00 -14.47 -0.50
N LYS A 208 -17.43 -15.26 -1.49
CA LYS A 208 -16.63 -15.56 -2.68
C LYS A 208 -16.35 -14.32 -3.52
N ALA A 209 -17.28 -13.37 -3.60
CA ALA A 209 -17.11 -12.17 -4.41
C ALA A 209 -16.08 -11.23 -3.77
N LEU A 210 -16.15 -11.04 -2.45
CA LEU A 210 -15.15 -10.29 -1.70
C LEU A 210 -13.76 -10.92 -1.83
N CYS A 211 -13.65 -12.24 -1.65
CA CYS A 211 -12.38 -12.96 -1.80
C CYS A 211 -11.78 -12.76 -3.20
N ILE A 212 -12.58 -12.90 -4.26
CA ILE A 212 -12.12 -12.60 -5.64
C ILE A 212 -11.59 -11.18 -5.74
N ASN A 213 -12.33 -10.20 -5.23
CA ASN A 213 -11.93 -8.81 -5.32
C ASN A 213 -10.59 -8.56 -4.59
N GLN A 214 -10.38 -9.17 -3.42
CA GLN A 214 -9.13 -9.09 -2.67
C GLN A 214 -7.95 -9.71 -3.44
N LEU A 215 -8.15 -10.86 -4.10
CA LEU A 215 -7.12 -11.48 -4.95
C LEU A 215 -6.71 -10.53 -6.09
N ILE A 216 -7.70 -9.95 -6.79
CA ILE A 216 -7.47 -9.01 -7.89
C ILE A 216 -6.77 -7.74 -7.38
N VAL A 217 -7.15 -7.21 -6.22
CA VAL A 217 -6.46 -6.06 -5.59
C VAL A 217 -4.99 -6.38 -5.36
N LYS A 218 -4.68 -7.52 -4.75
CA LYS A 218 -3.29 -7.86 -4.43
C LYS A 218 -2.42 -8.05 -5.69
N TRP A 219 -2.93 -8.68 -6.75
CA TRP A 219 -2.21 -8.73 -8.03
C TRP A 219 -2.05 -7.35 -8.68
N PHE A 220 -3.07 -6.49 -8.61
CA PHE A 220 -2.98 -5.12 -9.08
C PHE A 220 -1.87 -4.35 -8.34
N LEU A 221 -1.81 -4.46 -7.01
CA LEU A 221 -0.79 -3.81 -6.18
C LEU A 221 0.62 -4.28 -6.56
N MET A 222 0.84 -5.58 -6.78
CA MET A 222 2.15 -6.09 -7.19
C MET A 222 2.56 -5.54 -8.56
N LYS A 223 1.65 -5.54 -9.56
CA LYS A 223 1.90 -4.93 -10.87
C LYS A 223 2.20 -3.42 -10.77
N LYS A 224 1.43 -2.69 -9.96
CA LYS A 224 1.62 -1.25 -9.70
C LYS A 224 2.99 -0.99 -9.08
N PHE A 225 3.36 -1.77 -8.06
CA PHE A 225 4.66 -1.70 -7.42
C PHE A 225 5.81 -1.92 -8.42
N SER A 226 5.81 -3.04 -9.13
CA SER A 226 6.88 -3.39 -10.08
C SER A 226 7.06 -2.33 -11.15
N TYR A 227 5.97 -1.78 -11.69
CA TYR A 227 6.05 -0.72 -12.68
C TYR A 227 6.61 0.59 -12.08
N VAL A 228 5.99 1.10 -11.01
CA VAL A 228 6.26 2.45 -10.50
C VAL A 228 7.61 2.51 -9.81
N GLN A 229 7.97 1.51 -9.00
CA GLN A 229 9.26 1.47 -8.31
C GLN A 229 10.40 1.45 -9.35
N TYR A 230 10.30 0.68 -10.44
CA TYR A 230 11.32 0.67 -11.48
C TYR A 230 11.42 2.02 -12.20
N MET A 231 10.28 2.65 -12.49
CA MET A 231 10.23 3.97 -13.14
C MET A 231 10.80 5.09 -12.26
N MET A 232 10.76 4.93 -10.94
CA MET A 232 11.30 5.90 -9.98
C MET A 232 12.80 5.77 -9.75
N ASP A 233 13.40 4.65 -10.15
CA ASP A 233 14.83 4.41 -9.96
C ASP A 233 15.66 5.25 -10.94
N LYS A 234 16.23 6.34 -10.41
CA LYS A 234 17.13 7.23 -11.16
C LYS A 234 18.47 6.57 -11.49
N ASN A 235 18.92 5.60 -10.70
CA ASN A 235 20.16 4.89 -10.99
C ASN A 235 19.95 4.00 -12.22
N ASN A 236 18.85 3.24 -12.28
CA ASN A 236 18.51 2.46 -13.47
C ASN A 236 18.35 3.36 -14.71
N LEU A 237 17.63 4.49 -14.58
CA LEU A 237 17.49 5.45 -15.69
C LEU A 237 18.84 5.90 -16.24
N ASN A 238 19.74 6.36 -15.37
CA ASN A 238 20.97 7.03 -15.79
C ASN A 238 22.07 6.03 -16.17
N VAL A 239 22.24 4.95 -15.40
CA VAL A 239 23.35 4.00 -15.54
C VAL A 239 23.02 2.91 -16.56
N ILE A 240 21.83 2.31 -16.48
CA ILE A 240 21.45 1.18 -17.35
C ILE A 240 20.87 1.68 -18.67
N HIS A 241 19.97 2.66 -18.60
CA HIS A 241 19.22 3.14 -19.78
C HIS A 241 19.82 4.39 -20.43
N GLY A 242 20.92 4.93 -19.89
CA GLY A 242 21.61 6.10 -20.45
C GLY A 242 20.73 7.36 -20.50
N GLY A 243 19.86 7.55 -19.52
CA GLY A 243 18.88 8.65 -19.47
C GLY A 243 17.66 8.44 -20.38
N ASN A 244 17.52 7.28 -21.04
CA ASN A 244 16.40 7.02 -21.94
C ASN A 244 15.16 6.49 -21.20
N VAL A 245 14.26 7.42 -20.89
CA VAL A 245 12.97 7.13 -20.21
C VAL A 245 12.10 6.14 -21.01
N LYS A 246 12.16 6.12 -22.34
CA LYS A 246 11.37 5.16 -23.15
C LYS A 246 11.86 3.72 -22.95
N ARG A 247 13.18 3.51 -22.85
CA ARG A 247 13.76 2.18 -22.58
C ARG A 247 13.44 1.72 -21.16
N GLN A 248 13.60 2.59 -20.17
CA GLN A 248 13.23 2.28 -18.79
C GLN A 248 11.75 1.89 -18.68
N ARG A 249 10.86 2.65 -19.35
CA ARG A 249 9.43 2.35 -19.40
C ARG A 249 9.13 0.99 -20.00
N GLN A 250 9.81 0.63 -21.08
CA GLN A 250 9.62 -0.68 -21.71
C GLN A 250 9.96 -1.81 -20.74
N VAL A 251 11.09 -1.73 -20.04
CA VAL A 251 11.46 -2.75 -19.03
C VAL A 251 10.53 -2.73 -17.82
N ALA A 252 10.06 -1.55 -17.38
CA ALA A 252 9.06 -1.45 -16.31
C ALA A 252 7.77 -2.20 -16.67
N LYS A 253 7.32 -2.05 -17.93
CA LYS A 253 6.14 -2.76 -18.45
C LYS A 253 6.36 -4.27 -18.48
N GLU A 254 7.50 -4.72 -19.01
CA GLU A 254 7.84 -6.15 -19.07
C GLU A 254 7.87 -6.77 -17.67
N LYS A 255 8.50 -6.10 -16.69
CA LYS A 255 8.50 -6.56 -15.29
C LYS A 255 7.09 -6.61 -14.70
N ALA A 256 6.27 -5.58 -14.89
CA ALA A 256 4.89 -5.59 -14.43
C ALA A 256 4.03 -6.66 -15.12
N ASP A 257 4.22 -6.90 -16.42
CA ASP A 257 3.50 -7.92 -17.18
C ASP A 257 3.88 -9.34 -16.72
N ASN A 258 5.13 -9.54 -16.30
CA ASN A 258 5.65 -10.81 -15.77
C ASN A 258 5.15 -11.15 -14.36
N ILE A 259 4.52 -10.22 -13.64
CA ILE A 259 3.79 -10.56 -12.42
C ILE A 259 2.60 -11.44 -12.80
N SER A 260 2.58 -12.67 -12.27
CA SER A 260 1.53 -13.64 -12.49
C SER A 260 0.19 -13.16 -11.92
N PHE A 261 -0.91 -13.57 -12.55
CA PHE A 261 -2.25 -13.34 -12.05
C PHE A 261 -3.23 -14.33 -12.67
N VAL A 262 -4.39 -14.52 -12.03
CA VAL A 262 -5.51 -15.25 -12.60
C VAL A 262 -6.64 -14.27 -12.90
N SER A 263 -7.23 -14.37 -14.09
CA SER A 263 -8.25 -13.40 -14.50
C SER A 263 -9.53 -13.53 -13.68
N PHE A 264 -10.26 -12.44 -13.53
CA PHE A 264 -11.55 -12.38 -12.84
C PHE A 264 -12.51 -13.46 -13.35
N THR A 265 -12.57 -13.66 -14.67
CA THR A 265 -13.42 -14.68 -15.30
C THR A 265 -12.98 -16.10 -14.94
N GLN A 266 -11.67 -16.37 -14.85
CA GLN A 266 -11.16 -17.67 -14.45
C GLN A 266 -11.48 -17.97 -12.98
N LEU A 267 -11.36 -17.00 -12.08
CA LEU A 267 -11.72 -17.18 -10.66
C LEU A 267 -13.18 -17.59 -10.49
N TRP A 268 -14.10 -16.93 -11.19
CA TRP A 268 -15.52 -17.32 -11.18
C TRP A 268 -15.78 -18.71 -11.76
N LYS A 269 -14.99 -19.14 -12.77
CA LYS A 269 -15.09 -20.51 -13.30
C LYS A 269 -14.64 -21.54 -12.27
N ILE A 270 -13.55 -21.28 -11.54
CA ILE A 270 -13.04 -22.16 -10.47
C ILE A 270 -14.11 -22.35 -9.39
N ILE A 271 -14.74 -21.28 -8.91
CA ILE A 271 -15.82 -21.36 -7.93
C ILE A 271 -16.97 -22.21 -8.45
N ARG A 272 -17.42 -21.95 -9.68
CA ARG A 272 -18.53 -22.71 -10.27
C ARG A 272 -18.19 -24.19 -10.38
N GLN A 273 -16.98 -24.55 -10.79
CA GLN A 273 -16.58 -25.96 -10.92
C GLN A 273 -16.48 -26.67 -9.56
N ASN A 274 -16.07 -25.97 -8.50
CA ASN A 274 -15.99 -26.52 -7.16
C ASN A 274 -17.35 -26.59 -6.44
N ALA A 275 -18.36 -25.82 -6.86
CA ALA A 275 -19.72 -25.88 -6.30
C ALA A 275 -20.53 -27.13 -6.72
N TRP A 276 -20.05 -27.89 -7.72
CA TRP A 276 -20.69 -29.12 -8.21
C TRP A 276 -19.91 -30.40 -7.86
N ARG A 277 -18.98 -30.32 -6.90
CA ARG A 277 -18.31 -31.48 -6.29
C ARG A 277 -18.74 -31.60 -4.84
#